data_AF-A0A7R9DHL1-F1
#
_entry.id   AF-A0A7R9DHL1-F1
#
_cell.length_a   1.000
_cell.length_b   1.000
_cell.length_c   1.000
_cell.angle_alpha   90.00
_cell.angle_beta   90.00
_cell.angle_gamma   90.00
#
_symmetry.space_group_name_H-M   'P 1'
#
loop_
_entity.id
_entity.type
_entity.pdbx_description
1 polymer ?
#
loop_
_entity_poly.entity_id
_entity_poly.type
_entity_poly.pdbx_seq_one_letter_code
_entity_poly.pdbx_strand_id
1 'polypeptide(L)'
;FFQTYTQYIPLSVYDLQTWMGVPSIYVYDCSNAGIIVDSFKQFAEQHEKEYEQVALQNRGPANPPPSFKYCIQLAACAANQILPMNPDLPADIFTSCLTTPIKIALKWPTRIPGQLNDRRTMLGELNWIFTAITDTIAWNTLPRGE
;
A
#
# COMPACT_ATOMS: atom_id res chain seq x y z
N PHE A 1 5.15 -19.81 -2.12
CA PHE A 1 5.73 -20.98 -1.43
C PHE A 1 5.72 -22.16 -2.36
N PHE A 2 6.70 -23.07 -2.24
CA PHE A 2 6.56 -24.40 -2.87
C PHE A 2 5.39 -25.15 -2.22
N GLN A 3 4.83 -26.15 -2.90
CA GLN A 3 3.59 -26.83 -2.47
C GLN A 3 3.66 -27.42 -1.05
N THR A 4 4.87 -27.72 -0.56
CA THR A 4 5.13 -28.23 0.79
C THR A 4 5.34 -27.15 1.85
N TYR A 5 5.31 -25.86 1.49
CA TYR A 5 5.54 -24.71 2.38
C TYR A 5 6.90 -24.68 3.09
N THR A 6 7.87 -25.47 2.63
CA THR A 6 9.22 -25.53 3.23
C THR A 6 10.21 -24.55 2.60
N GLN A 7 9.88 -23.98 1.44
CA GLN A 7 10.74 -23.07 0.69
C GLN A 7 9.97 -21.85 0.21
N TYR A 8 10.62 -20.69 0.34
CA TYR A 8 10.20 -19.45 -0.29
C TYR A 8 10.59 -19.49 -1.77
N ILE A 9 9.65 -19.18 -2.65
CA ILE A 9 9.91 -19.01 -4.08
C ILE A 9 9.95 -17.50 -4.32
N PRO A 10 11.04 -16.95 -4.89
CA PRO A 10 11.10 -15.55 -5.22
C PRO A 10 10.06 -15.22 -6.31
N LEU A 11 9.35 -14.12 -6.13
CA LEU A 11 8.44 -13.57 -7.13
C LEU A 11 9.02 -12.25 -7.64
N SER A 12 9.10 -12.10 -8.96
CA SER A 12 9.55 -10.86 -9.58
C SER A 12 8.48 -9.77 -9.47
N VAL A 13 8.90 -8.55 -9.12
CA VAL A 13 8.02 -7.38 -9.12
C VAL A 13 7.56 -7.04 -10.54
N TYR A 14 8.39 -7.29 -11.55
CA TYR A 14 8.05 -7.14 -12.97
C TYR A 14 6.86 -8.03 -13.37
N ASP A 15 6.89 -9.30 -12.99
CA ASP A 15 5.81 -10.24 -13.28
C ASP A 15 4.52 -9.82 -12.55
N LEU A 16 4.65 -9.40 -11.27
CA LEU A 16 3.53 -8.91 -10.48
C LEU A 16 2.85 -7.69 -11.11
N GLN A 17 3.62 -6.74 -11.64
CA GLN A 17 3.10 -5.58 -12.37
C GLN A 17 2.30 -6.00 -13.61
N THR A 18 2.85 -6.93 -14.38
CA THR A 18 2.23 -7.45 -15.59
C THR A 18 0.90 -8.15 -15.29
N TRP A 19 0.83 -8.95 -14.24
CA TRP A 19 -0.37 -9.70 -13.89
C TRP A 19 -1.51 -8.83 -13.36
N MET A 20 -1.17 -7.79 -12.58
CA MET A 20 -2.15 -6.93 -11.92
C MET A 20 -2.66 -5.81 -12.84
N GLY A 21 -1.81 -5.31 -13.74
CA GLY A 21 -2.14 -4.20 -14.63
C GLY A 21 -2.34 -2.87 -13.91
N VAL A 22 -2.96 -1.92 -14.63
CA VAL A 22 -3.19 -0.53 -14.20
C VAL A 22 -4.67 -0.15 -14.32
N PRO A 23 -5.23 0.71 -13.44
CA PRO A 23 -4.64 1.22 -12.19
C PRO A 23 -4.74 0.20 -11.05
N SER A 24 -3.78 0.23 -10.12
CA SER A 24 -3.71 -0.72 -9.00
C SER A 24 -3.16 -0.09 -7.72
N ILE A 25 -3.52 -0.66 -6.56
CA ILE A 25 -3.01 -0.25 -5.25
C ILE A 25 -2.30 -1.43 -4.59
N TYR A 26 -1.10 -1.18 -4.05
CA TYR A 26 -0.28 -2.19 -3.38
C TYR A 26 0.01 -1.77 -1.94
N VAL A 27 -0.09 -2.72 -1.03
CA VAL A 27 0.23 -2.55 0.40
C VAL A 27 1.27 -3.59 0.78
N TYR A 28 2.47 -3.13 1.16
CA TYR A 28 3.59 -3.98 1.55
C TYR A 28 3.83 -3.88 3.06
N ASP A 29 3.31 -4.86 3.80
CA ASP A 29 3.54 -5.00 5.23
C ASP A 29 4.65 -6.01 5.50
N CYS A 30 5.89 -5.55 5.31
CA CYS A 30 7.09 -6.34 5.56
C CYS A 30 8.29 -5.44 5.89
N SER A 31 9.31 -6.04 6.48
CA SER A 31 10.62 -5.40 6.64
C SER A 31 11.25 -5.13 5.28
N ASN A 32 12.01 -4.05 5.18
CA ASN A 32 12.68 -3.60 3.95
C ASN A 32 11.71 -3.32 2.78
N ALA A 33 10.43 -3.01 3.06
CA ALA A 33 9.39 -2.80 2.04
C ALA A 33 9.74 -1.71 1.01
N GLY A 34 10.55 -0.72 1.39
CA GLY A 34 11.06 0.29 0.45
C GLY A 34 11.82 -0.29 -0.75
N ILE A 35 12.49 -1.45 -0.60
CA ILE A 35 13.14 -2.15 -1.73
C ILE A 35 12.11 -2.48 -2.82
N ILE A 36 10.93 -2.95 -2.42
CA ILE A 36 9.87 -3.34 -3.36
C ILE A 36 9.39 -2.11 -4.14
N VAL A 37 9.21 -0.97 -3.45
CA VAL A 37 8.78 0.29 -4.08
C VAL A 37 9.82 0.80 -5.08
N ASP A 38 11.11 0.74 -4.72
CA ASP A 38 12.19 1.19 -5.59
C ASP A 38 12.31 0.28 -6.82
N SER A 39 12.24 -1.04 -6.63
CA SER A 39 12.20 -2.01 -7.74
C SER A 39 10.98 -1.83 -8.63
N PHE A 40 9.80 -1.56 -8.06
CA PHE A 40 8.58 -1.31 -8.83
C PHE A 40 8.76 -0.13 -9.78
N LYS A 41 9.35 0.97 -9.32
CA LYS A 41 9.60 2.15 -10.17
C LYS A 41 10.54 1.81 -11.33
N GLN A 42 11.64 1.11 -11.04
CA GLN A 42 12.59 0.68 -12.07
C GLN A 42 11.94 -0.20 -13.13
N PHE A 43 11.12 -1.18 -12.71
CA PHE A 43 10.43 -2.07 -13.63
C PHE A 43 9.29 -1.38 -14.39
N ALA A 44 8.63 -0.38 -13.79
CA ALA A 44 7.65 0.45 -14.49
C ALA A 44 8.28 1.25 -15.64
N GLU A 45 9.44 1.87 -15.42
CA GLU A 45 10.19 2.57 -16.48
C GLU A 45 10.67 1.60 -17.57
N GLN A 46 11.07 0.39 -17.18
CA GLN A 46 11.47 -0.65 -18.12
C GLN A 46 10.28 -1.10 -19.01
N HIS A 47 9.11 -1.33 -18.41
CA HIS A 47 7.89 -1.68 -19.13
C HIS A 47 7.49 -0.62 -20.17
N GLU A 48 7.61 0.66 -19.82
CA GLU A 48 7.31 1.77 -20.72
C GLU A 48 8.24 1.78 -21.94
N LYS A 49 9.56 1.66 -21.71
CA LYS A 49 10.56 1.57 -22.78
C LYS A 49 10.34 0.39 -23.72
N GLU A 50 10.01 -0.78 -23.18
CA GLU A 50 9.72 -1.97 -23.98
C GLU A 50 8.47 -1.78 -24.85
N TYR A 51 7.43 -1.13 -24.31
CA TYR A 51 6.23 -0.82 -25.08
C TYR A 51 6.52 0.14 -26.23
N GLU A 52 7.31 1.19 -25.99
CA GLU A 52 7.72 2.15 -27.03
C GLU A 52 8.49 1.45 -28.15
N GLN A 53 9.40 0.53 -27.81
CA GLN A 53 10.15 -0.24 -28.82
C GLN A 53 9.25 -1.12 -29.69
N VAL A 54 8.27 -1.80 -29.08
CA VAL A 54 7.30 -2.62 -29.81
C VAL A 54 6.40 -1.74 -30.70
N ALA A 55 6.00 -0.56 -30.22
CA ALA A 55 5.20 0.39 -30.99
C ALA A 55 5.97 0.93 -32.21
N LEU A 56 7.27 1.19 -32.09
CA LEU A 56 8.12 1.61 -33.21
C LEU A 56 8.27 0.51 -34.29
N GLN A 57 8.24 -0.76 -33.88
CA GLN A 57 8.33 -1.90 -34.80
C GLN A 57 6.99 -2.21 -35.50
N ASN A 58 5.86 -2.00 -34.82
CA ASN A 58 4.54 -2.26 -35.36
C ASN A 58 3.89 -1.00 -35.94
N ARG A 59 3.86 -0.86 -37.27
CA ARG A 59 3.23 0.27 -38.01
C ARG A 59 1.69 0.27 -38.00
N GLY A 60 1.06 -0.30 -36.98
CA GLY A 60 -0.41 -0.32 -36.81
C GLY A 60 -0.90 0.80 -35.89
N PRO A 61 -2.22 1.02 -35.78
CA PRO A 61 -2.77 1.92 -34.76
C PRO A 61 -2.44 1.34 -33.37
N ALA A 62 -1.54 2.01 -32.65
CA ALA A 62 -1.12 1.60 -31.32
C ALA A 62 -2.08 2.14 -30.26
N ASN A 63 -2.52 1.28 -29.35
CA ASN A 63 -3.12 1.72 -28.09
C ASN A 63 -2.05 2.45 -27.25
N PRO A 64 -2.43 3.41 -26.40
CA PRO A 64 -1.48 4.02 -25.49
C PRO A 64 -0.89 2.98 -24.52
N PRO A 65 0.41 3.07 -24.15
CA PRO A 65 1.01 2.19 -23.17
C PRO A 65 0.26 2.24 -21.83
N PRO A 66 0.20 1.11 -21.09
CA PRO A 66 -0.25 1.15 -19.71
C PRO A 66 0.70 2.03 -18.88
N SER A 67 0.16 3.05 -18.22
CA SER A 67 0.94 3.93 -17.36
C SER A 67 0.86 3.48 -15.91
N PHE A 68 1.96 2.90 -15.41
CA PHE A 68 2.10 2.50 -14.01
C PHE A 68 2.22 3.69 -13.05
N LYS A 69 2.24 4.93 -13.56
CA LYS A 69 2.15 6.17 -12.75
C LYS A 69 0.85 6.23 -11.94
N TYR A 70 -0.20 5.56 -12.39
CA TYR A 70 -1.47 5.47 -11.68
C TYR A 70 -1.50 4.37 -10.60
N CYS A 71 -0.38 3.67 -10.39
CA CYS A 71 -0.27 2.69 -9.31
C CYS A 71 0.13 3.35 -8.00
N ILE A 72 -0.70 3.18 -6.97
CA ILE A 72 -0.43 3.69 -5.62
C ILE A 72 0.27 2.60 -4.82
N GLN A 73 1.35 2.96 -4.13
CA GLN A 73 2.13 2.02 -3.32
C GLN A 73 2.24 2.54 -1.89
N LEU A 74 1.88 1.68 -0.93
CA LEU A 74 2.00 1.92 0.49
C LEU A 74 2.99 0.90 1.07
N ALA A 75 4.11 1.35 1.62
CA ALA A 75 5.14 0.49 2.19
C ALA A 75 5.31 0.77 3.69
N ALA A 76 5.39 -0.29 4.48
CA ALA A 76 5.44 -0.19 5.93
C ALA A 76 6.72 0.49 6.46
N CYS A 77 7.83 0.38 5.74
CA CYS A 77 9.13 0.92 6.16
C CYS A 77 10.07 1.18 4.97
N ALA A 78 11.14 1.94 5.21
CA ALA A 78 12.17 2.20 4.21
C ALA A 78 12.98 0.94 3.84
N ALA A 79 13.76 1.02 2.76
CA ALA A 79 14.52 -0.12 2.20
C ALA A 79 15.52 -0.74 3.19
N ASN A 80 15.99 0.01 4.17
CA ASN A 80 16.97 -0.42 5.18
C ASN A 80 16.38 -0.54 6.60
N GLN A 81 15.05 -0.58 6.73
CA GLN A 81 14.36 -0.66 8.01
C GLN A 81 13.71 -2.03 8.23
N ILE A 82 13.60 -2.41 9.50
CA ILE A 82 12.97 -3.64 9.94
C ILE A 82 11.74 -3.26 10.77
N LEU A 83 10.66 -4.03 10.62
CA LEU A 83 9.46 -3.83 11.42
C LEU A 83 9.74 -4.03 12.93
N PRO A 84 9.00 -3.32 13.81
CA PRO A 84 9.18 -3.47 15.24
C PRO A 84 8.85 -4.90 15.69
N MET A 85 9.68 -5.45 16.59
CA MET A 85 9.51 -6.80 17.19
C MET A 85 8.98 -6.74 18.63
N ASN A 86 8.41 -5.60 19.03
CA ASN A 86 7.87 -5.44 20.38
C ASN A 86 6.63 -6.35 20.56
N PRO A 87 6.57 -7.22 21.58
CA PRO A 87 5.44 -8.14 21.81
C PRO A 87 4.12 -7.43 22.14
N ASP A 88 4.16 -6.17 22.58
CA ASP A 88 2.96 -5.35 22.84
C ASP A 88 2.31 -4.84 21.54
N LEU A 89 2.97 -4.98 20.40
CA LEU A 89 2.50 -4.53 19.09
C LEU A 89 2.12 -5.73 18.22
N PRO A 90 1.12 -5.59 17.34
CA PRO A 90 0.82 -6.61 16.35
C PRO A 90 1.98 -6.75 15.35
N ALA A 91 2.19 -7.97 14.84
CA ALA A 91 3.22 -8.23 13.83
C ALA A 91 2.90 -7.56 12.48
N ASP A 92 1.62 -7.35 12.19
CA ASP A 92 1.05 -6.67 11.03
C ASP A 92 0.68 -5.21 11.37
N ILE A 93 1.60 -4.49 12.03
CA ILE A 93 1.33 -3.14 12.55
C ILE A 93 0.90 -2.15 11.47
N PHE A 94 1.49 -2.23 10.27
CA PHE A 94 1.16 -1.32 9.19
C PHE A 94 -0.25 -1.60 8.66
N THR A 95 -0.57 -2.87 8.43
CA THR A 95 -1.92 -3.31 8.04
C THR A 95 -2.94 -2.93 9.11
N SER A 96 -2.61 -3.13 10.40
CA SER A 96 -3.45 -2.75 11.53
C SER A 96 -3.74 -1.25 11.56
N CYS A 97 -2.75 -0.40 11.26
CA CYS A 97 -2.94 1.05 11.15
C CYS A 97 -3.86 1.46 9.99
N LEU A 98 -3.77 0.77 8.85
CA LEU A 98 -4.60 1.08 7.68
C LEU A 98 -6.04 0.55 7.82
N THR A 99 -6.23 -0.60 8.47
CA THR A 99 -7.53 -1.31 8.47
C THR A 99 -8.27 -1.21 9.81
N THR A 100 -7.57 -0.95 10.91
CA THR A 100 -8.16 -0.84 12.25
C THR A 100 -7.58 0.34 13.07
N PRO A 101 -7.56 1.57 12.50
CA PRO A 101 -6.84 2.72 13.08
C PRO A 101 -7.21 3.04 14.53
N ILE A 102 -8.50 2.97 14.88
CA ILE A 102 -8.98 3.25 16.25
C ILE A 102 -8.44 2.23 17.25
N LYS A 103 -8.37 0.96 16.84
CA LYS A 103 -7.95 -0.14 17.70
C LYS A 103 -6.46 -0.06 18.02
N ILE A 104 -5.64 0.28 17.04
CA ILE A 104 -4.19 0.42 17.22
C ILE A 104 -3.83 1.71 17.97
N ALA A 105 -4.54 2.82 17.71
CA ALA A 105 -4.29 4.11 18.36
C ALA A 105 -4.54 4.08 19.87
N LEU A 106 -5.54 3.31 20.33
CA LEU A 106 -5.93 3.23 21.73
C LEU A 106 -5.16 2.16 22.52
N LYS A 107 -4.15 1.54 21.90
CA LYS A 107 -3.38 0.39 22.40
C LYS A 107 -4.28 -0.84 22.57
N TRP A 108 -4.00 -1.86 21.77
CA TRP A 108 -4.63 -3.18 21.87
C TRP A 108 -4.56 -3.72 23.32
N PRO A 109 -5.63 -4.22 23.98
CA PRO A 109 -7.03 -4.39 23.57
C PRO A 109 -8.01 -3.66 24.52
N THR A 110 -8.23 -2.35 24.35
CA THR A 110 -9.31 -1.68 25.09
C THR A 110 -10.67 -2.01 24.47
N ARG A 111 -11.60 -2.58 25.25
CA ARG A 111 -12.98 -2.82 24.80
C ARG A 111 -13.81 -1.56 25.00
N ILE A 112 -14.01 -0.81 23.92
CA ILE A 112 -14.85 0.40 23.94
C ILE A 112 -16.26 0.02 23.48
N PRO A 113 -17.29 0.35 24.27
CA PRO A 113 -18.66 0.03 23.89
C PRO A 113 -19.10 0.88 22.70
N GLY A 114 -19.90 0.28 21.81
CA GLY A 114 -20.48 0.97 20.67
C GLY A 114 -20.25 0.32 19.33
N GLN A 115 -20.58 1.05 18.28
CA GLN A 115 -20.39 0.66 16.89
C GLN A 115 -19.70 1.79 16.14
N LEU A 116 -18.77 1.45 15.24
CA LEU A 116 -17.98 2.45 14.48
C LEU A 116 -18.85 3.41 13.64
N ASN A 117 -20.02 2.94 13.21
CA ASN A 117 -20.94 3.71 12.38
C ASN A 117 -21.97 4.50 13.19
N ASP A 118 -22.10 4.26 14.50
CA ASP A 118 -23.05 4.96 15.36
C ASP A 118 -22.35 6.04 16.17
N ARG A 119 -22.45 7.28 15.70
CA ARG A 119 -21.91 8.47 16.37
C ARG A 119 -22.51 8.71 17.76
N ARG A 120 -23.61 8.06 18.16
CA ARG A 120 -24.13 8.18 19.53
C ARG A 120 -23.34 7.33 20.53
N THR A 121 -22.50 6.42 20.03
CA THR A 121 -21.69 5.55 20.86
C THR A 121 -20.27 6.10 21.01
N MET A 122 -19.61 5.79 22.13
CA MET A 122 -18.22 6.23 22.36
C MET A 122 -17.28 5.80 21.25
N LEU A 123 -17.44 4.56 20.75
CA LEU A 123 -16.63 4.05 19.64
C LEU A 123 -16.86 4.83 18.34
N GLY A 124 -18.11 5.17 18.01
CA GLY A 124 -18.43 5.94 16.82
C GLY A 124 -18.00 7.41 16.89
N GLU A 125 -18.12 8.06 18.06
CA GLU A 125 -17.56 9.41 18.28
C GLU A 125 -16.04 9.42 18.06
N LEU A 126 -15.31 8.46 18.66
CA LEU A 126 -13.86 8.35 18.46
C LEU A 126 -13.47 8.13 17.01
N ASN A 127 -14.21 7.25 16.30
CA ASN A 127 -14.00 7.03 14.88
C ASN A 127 -14.22 8.31 14.07
N TRP A 128 -15.26 9.06 14.38
CA TRP A 128 -15.57 10.30 13.68
C TRP A 128 -14.54 11.41 13.94
N ILE A 129 -14.11 11.56 15.20
CA ILE A 129 -13.03 12.48 15.58
C ILE A 129 -11.73 12.11 14.85
N PHE A 130 -11.37 10.82 14.83
CA PHE A 130 -10.19 10.35 14.13
C PHE A 130 -10.24 10.69 12.64
N THR A 131 -11.35 10.41 11.96
CA THR A 131 -11.54 10.78 10.55
C THR A 131 -11.40 12.28 10.34
N ALA A 132 -12.02 13.11 11.18
CA ALA A 132 -11.94 14.57 11.07
C ALA A 132 -10.50 15.07 11.22
N ILE A 133 -9.73 14.52 12.18
CA ILE A 133 -8.33 14.88 12.39
C ILE A 133 -7.49 14.44 11.19
N THR A 134 -7.62 13.20 10.70
CA THR A 134 -6.81 12.71 9.57
C THR A 134 -7.10 13.47 8.28
N ASP A 135 -8.37 13.77 8.00
CA ASP A 135 -8.75 14.59 6.84
C ASP A 135 -8.20 16.01 6.95
N THR A 136 -8.26 16.60 8.15
CA THR A 136 -7.71 17.93 8.40
C THR A 136 -6.19 17.96 8.20
N ILE A 137 -5.46 16.95 8.66
CA ILE A 137 -4.02 16.84 8.45
C ILE A 137 -3.73 16.74 6.95
N ALA A 138 -4.42 15.86 6.24
CA ALA A 138 -4.24 15.68 4.79
C ALA A 138 -4.52 16.99 4.02
N TRP A 139 -5.64 17.65 4.31
CA TRP A 139 -6.05 18.89 3.66
C TRP A 139 -5.07 20.06 3.87
N ASN A 140 -4.43 20.12 5.03
CA ASN A 140 -3.47 21.18 5.35
C ASN A 140 -2.03 20.86 4.93
N THR A 141 -1.69 19.59 4.74
CA THR A 141 -0.32 19.16 4.44
C THR A 141 -0.07 18.95 2.95
N LEU A 142 -1.06 18.40 2.24
CA LEU A 142 -0.89 18.05 0.82
C LEU A 142 -1.16 19.27 -0.06
N PRO A 143 -0.43 19.40 -1.19
CA PRO A 143 -0.74 20.42 -2.18
C PRO A 143 -2.14 20.20 -2.74
N ARG A 144 -2.86 21.29 -2.98
CA ARG A 144 -4.13 21.24 -3.72
C ARG A 144 -3.76 20.96 -5.17
N GLY A 145 -4.31 19.90 -5.75
CA GLY A 145 -4.04 19.57 -7.16
C GLY A 145 -4.39 20.75 -8.06
N GLU A 146 -3.44 21.16 -8.90
CA GLU A 146 -3.69 21.98 -10.09
C GLU A 146 -4.22 21.09 -11.23
#